data_AF-A0AAP0P507-F1
#
_entry.id   AF-A0AAP0P507-F1
#
_cell.length_a   1.000
_cell.length_b   1.000
_cell.length_c   1.000
_cell.angle_alpha   90.00
_cell.angle_beta   90.00
_cell.angle_gamma   90.00
#
_symmetry.space_group_name_H-M   'P 1'
#
loop_
_entity.id
_entity.type
_entity.pdbx_description
1 polymer ?
#
loop_
_entity_poly.entity_id
_entity_poly.type
_entity_poly.pdbx_seq_one_letter_code
_entity_poly.pdbx_strand_id
1 'polypeptide(L)'
;MQAQFGTKLDLSTAYHPQTNGQSERLIQVLEGMLRMCVLEYGGSWEEYLHLCEFAYNNSYQTSIGMAPFEALYGRPCRSPSCWAEPEDVAVIGPEIVIDHTEKVRLIRLRLKGAQERQKRYYDRYHGELKYEVGDYVYLKVSPLKGHKRIWDQG
;
A
#
# COMPACT_ATOMS: atom_id res chain seq x y z
N MET A 1 -25.71 9.58 4.88
CA MET A 1 -24.87 9.23 3.70
C MET A 1 -24.46 7.76 3.71
N GLN A 2 -23.75 7.24 4.72
CA GLN A 2 -23.36 5.80 4.81
C GLN A 2 -24.55 4.83 4.76
N ALA A 3 -25.59 5.07 5.58
CA ALA A 3 -26.78 4.22 5.60
C ALA A 3 -27.61 4.22 4.29
N GLN A 4 -27.45 5.21 3.41
CA GLN A 4 -28.14 5.26 2.12
C GLN A 4 -27.55 4.28 1.08
N PHE A 5 -26.28 3.88 1.25
CA PHE A 5 -25.62 2.91 0.38
C PHE A 5 -25.58 1.49 1.00
N GLY A 6 -26.27 1.28 2.12
CA GLY A 6 -26.26 0.00 2.84
C GLY A 6 -24.92 -0.32 3.49
N THR A 7 -24.00 0.64 3.64
CA THR A 7 -22.68 0.42 4.23
C THR A 7 -22.71 0.62 5.74
N LYS A 8 -22.08 -0.31 6.46
CA LYS A 8 -21.88 -0.23 7.90
C LYS A 8 -20.46 0.27 8.18
N LEU A 9 -20.35 1.31 9.00
CA LEU A 9 -19.06 1.89 9.39
C LEU A 9 -18.53 1.16 10.63
N ASP A 10 -17.42 0.43 10.47
CA ASP A 10 -16.68 -0.12 11.60
C ASP A 10 -15.51 0.82 11.92
N LEU A 11 -15.56 1.45 13.10
CA LEU A 11 -14.54 2.39 13.56
C LEU A 11 -13.44 1.63 14.32
N SER A 12 -12.20 1.85 13.95
CA SER A 12 -11.04 1.42 14.72
C SER A 12 -10.95 2.17 16.05
N THR A 13 -10.49 1.49 17.11
CA THR A 13 -10.32 2.07 18.44
C THR A 13 -9.37 3.27 18.40
N ALA A 14 -9.71 4.35 19.09
CA ALA A 14 -8.88 5.55 19.16
C ALA A 14 -7.46 5.18 19.64
N TYR A 15 -6.43 5.71 18.95
CA TYR A 15 -5.02 5.47 19.24
C TYR A 15 -4.55 4.00 19.11
N HIS A 16 -5.30 3.15 18.40
CA HIS A 16 -4.91 1.76 18.13
C HIS A 16 -4.70 1.48 16.62
N PRO A 17 -3.53 1.85 16.07
CA PRO A 17 -3.21 1.65 14.65
C PRO A 17 -3.15 0.18 14.22
N GLN A 18 -3.07 -0.76 15.17
CA GLN A 18 -3.05 -2.20 14.87
C GLN A 18 -4.31 -2.68 14.12
N THR A 19 -5.47 -2.08 14.37
CA THR A 19 -6.72 -2.42 13.67
C THR A 19 -6.68 -2.05 12.18
N ASN A 20 -5.95 -0.98 11.83
CA ASN A 20 -5.79 -0.51 10.45
C ASN A 20 -4.42 -0.88 9.86
N GLY A 21 -3.66 -1.73 10.54
CA GLY A 21 -2.26 -2.00 10.25
C GLY A 21 -2.02 -2.71 8.90
N GLN A 22 -3.03 -3.33 8.29
CA GLN A 22 -2.92 -3.83 6.92
C GLN A 22 -2.96 -2.70 5.89
N SER A 23 -3.95 -1.81 6.00
CA SER A 23 -4.07 -0.62 5.15
C SER A 23 -2.87 0.31 5.33
N GLU A 24 -2.42 0.54 6.57
CA GLU A 24 -1.24 1.37 6.86
C GLU A 24 0.04 0.78 6.25
N ARG A 25 0.23 -0.55 6.32
CA ARG A 25 1.38 -1.21 5.69
C ARG A 25 1.34 -1.10 4.17
N LEU A 26 0.16 -1.23 3.58
CA LEU A 26 -0.05 -1.06 2.14
C LEU A 26 0.24 0.38 1.70
N ILE A 27 -0.28 1.37 2.43
CA ILE A 27 -0.04 2.79 2.17
C ILE A 27 1.45 3.12 2.21
N GLN A 28 2.20 2.62 3.21
CA GLN A 28 3.65 2.85 3.29
C GLN A 28 4.43 2.29 2.09
N VAL A 29 4.02 1.13 1.57
CA VAL A 29 4.66 0.55 0.36
C VAL A 29 4.35 1.42 -0.85
N LEU A 30 3.10 1.84 -1.01
CA LEU A 30 2.68 2.72 -2.10
C LEU A 30 3.38 4.07 -2.03
N GLU A 31 3.46 4.69 -0.86
CA GLU A 31 4.21 5.94 -0.64
C GLU A 31 5.68 5.78 -0.98
N GLY A 32 6.31 4.67 -0.58
CA GLY A 32 7.70 4.37 -0.90
C GLY A 32 7.95 4.18 -2.40
N MET A 33 7.00 3.57 -3.10
CA MET A 33 7.02 3.42 -4.56
C MET A 33 6.85 4.76 -5.25
N LEU A 34 5.80 5.51 -4.89
CA LEU A 34 5.46 6.82 -5.46
C LEU A 34 6.58 7.83 -5.22
N ARG A 35 7.14 7.90 -4.02
CA ARG A 35 8.26 8.82 -3.71
C ARG A 35 9.45 8.59 -4.63
N MET A 36 9.77 7.34 -4.95
CA MET A 36 10.85 7.03 -5.89
C MET A 36 10.48 7.40 -7.32
N CYS A 37 9.23 7.18 -7.73
CA CYS A 37 8.74 7.56 -9.05
C CYS A 37 8.74 9.08 -9.24
N VAL A 38 8.32 9.85 -8.23
CA VAL A 38 8.35 11.32 -8.24
C VAL A 38 9.76 11.85 -8.47
N LEU A 39 10.77 11.22 -7.84
CA LEU A 39 12.17 11.58 -8.01
C LEU A 39 12.68 11.26 -9.43
N GLU A 40 12.21 10.17 -10.03
CA GLU A 40 12.61 9.73 -11.36
C GLU A 40 11.94 10.53 -12.49
N TYR A 41 10.71 11.02 -12.26
CA TYR A 41 9.90 11.73 -13.26
C TYR A 41 9.77 13.23 -13.01
N GLY A 42 10.70 13.84 -12.26
CA GLY A 42 10.83 15.29 -12.17
C GLY A 42 9.65 16.03 -11.52
N GLY A 43 8.81 15.35 -10.75
CA GLY A 43 7.68 15.96 -10.04
C GLY A 43 6.30 15.81 -10.68
N SER A 44 6.19 15.33 -11.93
CA SER A 44 4.89 15.09 -12.61
C SER A 44 4.23 13.77 -12.19
N TRP A 45 4.14 13.52 -10.88
CA TRP A 45 3.73 12.22 -10.35
C TRP A 45 2.28 11.86 -10.68
N GLU A 46 1.41 12.87 -10.87
CA GLU A 46 0.02 12.66 -11.25
C GLU A 46 -0.11 11.95 -12.61
N GLU A 47 0.79 12.25 -13.55
CA GLU A 47 0.81 11.62 -14.87
C GLU A 47 1.16 10.15 -14.78
N TYR A 48 1.92 9.73 -13.77
CA TYR A 48 2.40 8.35 -13.61
C TYR A 48 1.64 7.54 -12.57
N LEU A 49 0.64 8.14 -11.91
CA LEU A 49 -0.13 7.49 -10.87
C LEU A 49 -0.83 6.22 -11.39
N HIS A 50 -1.36 6.27 -12.63
CA HIS A 50 -2.02 5.14 -13.27
C HIS A 50 -1.05 3.97 -13.52
N LEU A 51 0.20 4.24 -13.92
CA LEU A 51 1.22 3.20 -14.10
C LEU A 51 1.66 2.62 -12.75
N CYS A 52 1.69 3.45 -11.70
CA CYS A 52 1.98 3.05 -10.34
C CYS A 52 0.91 2.08 -9.81
N GLU A 53 -0.35 2.46 -9.91
CA GLU A 53 -1.49 1.61 -9.56
C GLU A 53 -1.47 0.30 -10.36
N PHE A 54 -1.26 0.40 -11.68
CA PHE A 54 -1.16 -0.77 -12.55
C PHE A 54 -0.04 -1.72 -12.10
N ALA A 55 1.16 -1.19 -11.85
CA ALA A 55 2.29 -2.00 -11.41
C ALA A 55 2.02 -2.67 -10.05
N TYR A 56 1.37 -1.97 -9.11
CA TYR A 56 1.04 -2.50 -7.80
C TYR A 56 -0.01 -3.62 -7.89
N ASN A 57 -1.12 -3.37 -8.58
CA ASN A 57 -2.24 -4.31 -8.71
C ASN A 57 -1.85 -5.60 -9.46
N ASN A 58 -0.82 -5.53 -10.31
CA ASN A 58 -0.30 -6.66 -11.07
C ASN A 58 0.99 -7.25 -10.49
N SER A 59 1.43 -6.79 -9.32
CA SER A 59 2.58 -7.37 -8.63
C SER A 59 2.13 -8.38 -7.59
N TYR A 60 2.92 -9.44 -7.44
CA TYR A 60 2.67 -10.48 -6.44
C TYR A 60 2.73 -9.88 -5.03
N GLN A 61 1.74 -10.24 -4.20
CA GLN A 61 1.67 -9.84 -2.81
C GLN A 61 1.72 -11.07 -1.91
N THR A 62 2.75 -11.16 -1.08
CA THR A 62 2.99 -12.33 -0.21
C THR A 62 1.86 -12.60 0.77
N SER A 63 1.15 -11.55 1.24
CA SER A 63 0.04 -11.69 2.18
C SER A 63 -1.19 -12.39 1.61
N ILE A 64 -1.44 -12.25 0.31
CA ILE A 64 -2.58 -12.87 -0.39
C ILE A 64 -2.16 -14.03 -1.30
N GLY A 65 -0.86 -14.22 -1.53
CA GLY A 65 -0.33 -15.32 -2.34
C GLY A 65 -0.55 -15.17 -3.86
N MET A 66 -0.94 -13.98 -4.33
CA MET A 66 -1.22 -13.67 -5.74
C MET A 66 -1.17 -12.15 -5.97
N ALA A 67 -1.44 -11.69 -7.19
CA ALA A 67 -1.59 -10.26 -7.46
C ALA A 67 -3.01 -9.76 -7.04
N PRO A 68 -3.17 -8.53 -6.53
CA PRO A 68 -4.50 -7.98 -6.19
C PRO A 68 -5.50 -8.03 -7.36
N PHE A 69 -5.03 -7.81 -8.59
CA PHE A 69 -5.84 -7.94 -9.79
C PHE A 69 -6.37 -9.37 -9.97
N GLU A 70 -5.50 -10.38 -9.76
CA GLU A 70 -5.89 -11.79 -9.84
C GLU A 70 -6.89 -12.15 -8.75
N ALA A 71 -6.70 -11.65 -7.53
CA ALA A 71 -7.63 -11.87 -6.43
C ALA A 71 -9.01 -11.28 -6.71
N LEU A 72 -9.07 -10.11 -7.37
CA LEU A 72 -10.32 -9.42 -7.68
C LEU A 72 -11.06 -10.04 -8.87
N TYR A 73 -10.35 -10.42 -9.93
CA TYR A 73 -10.95 -10.84 -11.20
C TYR A 73 -10.84 -12.33 -11.50
N GLY A 74 -10.11 -13.10 -10.68
CA GLY A 74 -9.88 -14.53 -10.86
C GLY A 74 -8.99 -14.89 -12.06
N ARG A 75 -8.32 -13.90 -12.68
CA ARG A 75 -7.45 -14.10 -13.85
C ARG A 75 -6.29 -13.09 -13.86
N PRO A 76 -5.15 -13.41 -14.49
CA PRO A 76 -4.08 -12.45 -14.70
C PRO A 76 -4.55 -11.30 -15.61
N CYS A 77 -4.01 -10.11 -15.37
CA CYS A 77 -4.30 -8.96 -16.22
C CYS A 77 -3.74 -9.16 -17.62
N ARG A 78 -4.59 -8.88 -18.62
CA ARG A 78 -4.19 -8.78 -20.03
C ARG A 78 -4.05 -7.30 -20.35
N SER A 79 -2.81 -6.85 -20.47
CA SER A 79 -2.49 -5.51 -20.94
C SER A 79 -1.41 -5.60 -22.00
N PRO A 80 -1.31 -4.64 -22.94
CA PRO A 80 -0.24 -4.60 -23.92
C PRO A 80 1.16 -4.67 -23.29
N SER A 81 1.33 -4.23 -22.05
CA SER A 81 2.60 -4.29 -21.31
C SER A 81 2.86 -5.65 -20.62
N CYS A 82 1.86 -6.53 -20.51
CA CYS A 82 1.98 -7.85 -19.89
C CYS A 82 1.74 -9.02 -20.87
N TRP A 83 0.93 -8.76 -21.90
CA TRP A 83 0.42 -9.67 -22.92
C TRP A 83 0.16 -8.83 -24.19
N ALA A 84 1.22 -8.48 -24.91
CA ALA A 84 1.12 -7.75 -26.16
C ALA A 84 0.63 -8.71 -27.27
N GLU A 85 -0.67 -8.73 -27.57
CA GLU A 85 -1.11 -9.20 -28.88
C GLU A 85 -0.69 -8.17 -29.94
N PRO A 86 -0.25 -8.59 -31.14
CA PRO A 86 0.21 -7.66 -32.18
C PRO A 86 -0.81 -6.57 -32.54
N GLU A 87 -2.10 -6.89 -32.45
CA GLU A 87 -3.22 -5.98 -32.72
C GLU A 87 -3.34 -4.88 -31.66
N ASP A 88 -3.10 -5.18 -30.38
CA ASP A 88 -3.14 -4.19 -29.31
C ASP A 88 -2.01 -3.15 -29.42
N VAL A 89 -0.82 -3.59 -29.84
CA VAL A 89 0.34 -2.72 -30.05
C VAL A 89 0.13 -1.80 -31.25
N ALA A 90 -0.51 -2.29 -32.31
CA ALA A 90 -0.80 -1.51 -33.50
C ALA A 90 -1.81 -0.37 -33.24
N VAL A 91 -2.78 -0.58 -32.35
CA VAL A 91 -3.82 0.42 -32.00
C VAL A 91 -3.28 1.54 -31.11
N ILE A 92 -2.43 1.21 -30.13
CA ILE A 92 -1.91 2.18 -29.14
C ILE A 92 -0.67 2.92 -29.68
N GLY A 93 0.08 2.27 -30.56
CA GLY A 93 1.34 2.76 -31.08
C GLY A 93 2.54 2.19 -30.31
N PRO A 94 3.58 1.70 -31.01
CA PRO A 94 4.69 0.97 -30.38
C PRO A 94 5.53 1.84 -29.44
N GLU A 95 5.67 3.15 -29.71
CA GLU A 95 6.47 4.06 -28.88
C GLU A 95 5.88 4.22 -27.48
N ILE A 96 4.56 4.40 -27.38
CA ILE A 96 3.84 4.53 -26.09
C ILE A 96 3.89 3.21 -25.33
N VAL A 97 3.73 2.07 -26.02
CA VAL A 97 3.83 0.75 -25.39
C VAL A 97 5.23 0.50 -24.83
N ILE A 98 6.28 0.87 -25.57
CA ILE A 98 7.67 0.75 -25.11
C ILE A 98 7.92 1.63 -23.89
N ASP A 99 7.58 2.92 -23.97
CA ASP A 99 7.77 3.89 -22.88
C ASP A 99 7.04 3.44 -21.60
N HIS A 100 5.77 3.05 -21.70
CA HIS A 100 5.02 2.53 -20.56
C HIS A 100 5.62 1.23 -20.02
N THR A 101 6.10 0.34 -20.87
CA THR A 101 6.69 -0.92 -20.43
C THR A 101 8.00 -0.68 -19.66
N GLU A 102 8.83 0.26 -20.10
CA GLU A 102 10.04 0.67 -19.37
C GLU A 102 9.71 1.31 -18.03
N LYS A 103 8.74 2.22 -18.00
CA LYS A 103 8.27 2.86 -16.76
C LYS A 103 7.69 1.84 -15.78
N VAL A 104 6.82 0.94 -16.23
CA VAL A 104 6.25 -0.13 -15.39
C VAL A 104 7.34 -1.06 -14.85
N ARG A 105 8.35 -1.40 -15.67
CA ARG A 105 9.50 -2.19 -15.22
C ARG A 105 10.25 -1.50 -14.09
N LEU A 106 10.49 -0.20 -14.22
CA LEU A 106 11.15 0.60 -13.20
C LEU A 106 10.32 0.67 -11.90
N ILE A 107 9.03 0.93 -12.01
CA ILE A 107 8.10 0.96 -10.87
C ILE A 107 8.09 -0.37 -10.13
N ARG A 108 8.05 -1.51 -10.85
CA ARG A 108 8.12 -2.86 -10.25
C ARG A 108 9.43 -3.08 -9.49
N LEU A 109 10.56 -2.62 -10.03
CA LEU A 109 11.85 -2.69 -9.34
C LEU A 109 11.83 -1.88 -8.04
N ARG A 110 11.26 -0.67 -8.05
CA ARG A 110 11.12 0.18 -6.87
C ARG A 110 10.19 -0.44 -5.83
N LEU A 111 9.06 -1.01 -6.27
CA LEU A 111 8.10 -1.71 -5.43
C LEU A 111 8.75 -2.88 -4.68
N LYS A 112 9.51 -3.73 -5.39
CA LYS A 112 10.24 -4.84 -4.77
C LYS A 112 11.21 -4.35 -3.69
N GLY A 113 11.97 -3.30 -3.99
CA GLY A 113 12.87 -2.69 -3.01
C GLY A 113 12.14 -2.11 -1.78
N ALA A 114 10.95 -1.54 -1.97
CA ALA A 114 10.12 -1.04 -0.88
C ALA A 114 9.60 -2.18 0.02
N GLN A 115 9.08 -3.26 -0.59
CA GLN A 115 8.65 -4.47 0.11
C GLN A 115 9.79 -5.10 0.92
N GLU A 116 10.98 -5.22 0.33
CA GLU A 116 12.17 -5.77 1.02
C GLU A 116 12.59 -4.92 2.22
N ARG A 117 12.58 -3.59 2.10
CA ARG A 117 12.87 -2.69 3.23
C ARG A 117 11.85 -2.86 4.34
N GLN A 118 10.56 -2.90 4.00
CA GLN A 118 9.50 -3.07 4.98
C GLN A 118 9.63 -4.41 5.71
N LYS A 119 9.90 -5.50 4.97
CA LYS A 119 10.17 -6.81 5.56
C LYS A 119 11.36 -6.75 6.51
N ARG A 120 12.49 -6.17 6.09
CA ARG A 120 13.68 -6.02 6.96
C ARG A 120 13.40 -5.22 8.23
N TYR A 121 12.62 -4.14 8.14
CA TYR A 121 12.24 -3.36 9.32
C TYR A 121 11.32 -4.15 10.24
N TYR A 122 10.32 -4.83 9.69
CA TYR A 122 9.45 -5.70 10.47
C TYR A 122 10.27 -6.80 11.16
N ASP A 123 11.06 -7.58 10.42
CA ASP A 123 11.88 -8.66 10.97
C ASP A 123 12.88 -8.17 12.04
N ARG A 124 13.39 -6.93 11.92
CA ARG A 124 14.32 -6.34 12.89
C ARG A 124 13.65 -5.94 14.21
N TYR A 125 12.45 -5.38 14.14
CA TYR A 125 11.78 -4.75 15.30
C TYR A 125 10.62 -5.59 15.85
N HIS A 126 10.23 -6.66 15.18
CA HIS A 126 9.15 -7.53 15.61
C HIS A 126 9.69 -8.71 16.42
N GLY A 127 9.41 -8.71 17.71
CA GLY A 127 9.47 -9.89 18.58
C GLY A 127 8.07 -10.25 19.04
N GLU A 128 7.75 -11.54 19.15
CA GLU A 128 6.48 -11.98 19.74
C GLU A 128 6.43 -11.56 21.22
N LEU A 129 5.71 -10.47 21.51
CA LEU A 129 5.27 -10.17 22.86
C LEU A 129 4.04 -11.04 23.16
N LYS A 130 4.21 -12.01 24.04
CA LYS A 130 3.13 -12.82 24.60
C LYS A 130 2.72 -12.18 25.91
N TYR A 131 1.42 -11.89 26.04
CA TYR A 131 0.82 -11.40 27.26
C TYR A 131 -0.07 -12.50 27.82
N GLU A 132 -0.03 -12.70 29.13
CA GLU A 132 -0.95 -13.56 29.86
C GLU A 132 -2.00 -12.72 30.59
N VAL A 133 -3.15 -13.35 30.87
CA VAL A 133 -4.22 -12.69 31.64
C VAL A 133 -3.70 -12.39 33.04
N GLY A 134 -3.54 -11.10 33.36
CA GLY A 134 -2.96 -10.64 34.62
C GLY A 134 -1.68 -9.82 34.45
N ASP A 135 -1.09 -9.81 33.25
CA ASP A 135 0.10 -8.99 32.97
C ASP A 135 -0.21 -7.48 33.01
N TYR A 136 0.67 -6.72 33.66
CA TYR A 136 0.61 -5.27 33.65
C TYR A 136 1.23 -4.72 32.36
N VAL A 137 0.43 -3.97 31.59
CA VAL A 137 0.88 -3.29 30.38
C VAL A 137 0.80 -1.77 30.54
N TYR A 138 1.79 -1.07 29.99
CA TYR A 138 1.77 0.40 29.98
C TYR A 138 0.89 0.91 28.85
N LEU A 139 -0.15 1.69 29.20
CA LEU A 139 -0.95 2.42 28.22
C LEU A 139 -0.21 3.68 27.78
N LYS A 140 0.12 3.77 26.48
CA LYS A 140 0.71 4.99 25.92
C LYS A 140 -0.36 6.06 25.73
N VAL A 141 -0.51 6.94 26.73
CA VAL A 141 -1.27 8.18 26.61
C VAL A 141 -0.35 9.30 26.14
N SER A 142 -0.32 9.57 24.83
CA SER A 142 0.35 10.76 24.29
C SER A 142 -0.58 11.96 24.45
N PRO A 143 -0.26 12.98 25.26
CA PRO A 143 -1.01 14.23 25.23
C PRO A 143 -0.56 15.02 23.99
N LEU A 144 -1.46 15.18 23.02
CA LEU A 144 -1.24 16.16 21.96
C LEU A 144 -1.03 17.53 22.62
N LYS A 145 -0.05 18.29 22.12
CA LYS A 145 0.24 19.67 22.52
C LYS A 145 -1.06 20.43 22.88
N GLY A 146 -1.17 20.87 24.13
CA GLY A 146 -1.94 22.08 24.44
C GLY A 146 -3.26 21.96 25.20
N HIS A 147 -3.49 20.98 26.09
CA HIS A 147 -4.57 21.13 27.09
C HIS A 147 -4.12 20.69 28.48
N LYS A 148 -4.37 21.58 29.47
CA LYS A 148 -4.09 21.38 30.89
C LYS A 148 -4.77 20.10 31.39
N ARG A 149 -3.98 19.24 32.04
CA ARG A 149 -4.48 18.10 32.81
C ARG A 149 -5.31 18.65 33.98
N ILE A 150 -6.62 18.44 33.94
CA ILE A 150 -7.46 18.49 35.14
C ILE A 150 -7.38 17.08 35.72
N TRP A 151 -6.84 16.96 36.91
CA TRP A 151 -6.96 15.75 37.72
C TRP A 151 -8.34 15.81 38.38
N ASP A 152 -9.12 14.75 38.25
CA ASP A 152 -10.29 14.52 39.11
C ASP A 152 -10.01 13.29 39.97
N GLN A 153 -10.22 13.43 41.28
CA GLN A 153 -10.18 12.35 42.25
C GLN A 153 -11.61 11.85 42.42
N GLY A 154 -11.83 10.57 42.13
CA GLY A 154 -13.08 9.85 42.42
C GLY A 154 -12.84 8.35 42.39
#